data_AF-A0A1V9FU13-F1
#
_entry.id   AF-A0A1V9FU13-F1
#
_cell.length_a   1.000
_cell.length_b   1.000
_cell.length_c   1.000
_cell.angle_alpha   90.00
_cell.angle_beta   90.00
_cell.angle_gamma   90.00
#
_symmetry.space_group_name_H-M   'P 1'
#
loop_
_entity.id
_entity.type
_entity.pdbx_description
1 polymer ?
#
loop_
_entity_poly.entity_id
_entity_poly.type
_entity_poly.pdbx_seq_one_letter_code
_entity_poly.pdbx_strand_id
1 'polypeptide(L)'
;MLIMKKLIASLCILATLSCNSTSGGGYKKAEDAQDAGTLFIRSTLDGDFDKAAFYLLKDTTNQLLFDKQQANYKEMSGKEKSSQKAATIRPVAITTENDSTTLYKYYQTSNPADTTTLRIVRRQDTWLVDLKSVIKM
;
A
#
# COMPACT_ATOMS: atom_id res chain seq x y z
N MET A 1 54.30 -9.50 41.80
CA MET A 1 53.11 -9.82 42.62
C MET A 1 52.78 -8.54 43.37
N LEU A 2 51.68 -7.81 43.24
CA LEU A 2 50.31 -8.04 42.75
C LEU A 2 49.94 -6.94 41.74
N ILE A 3 49.13 -7.26 40.72
CA ILE A 3 48.37 -6.24 39.97
C ILE A 3 46.89 -6.52 40.17
N MET A 4 46.21 -5.55 40.75
CA MET A 4 44.80 -5.56 41.08
C MET A 4 43.92 -5.52 39.83
N LYS A 5 42.94 -6.43 39.80
CA LYS A 5 41.78 -6.42 38.91
C LYS A 5 40.88 -5.24 39.27
N LYS A 6 40.57 -4.38 38.30
CA LYS A 6 39.32 -3.61 38.28
C LYS A 6 38.70 -3.73 36.89
N LEU A 7 37.78 -4.70 36.78
CA LEU A 7 36.88 -4.85 35.65
C LEU A 7 35.86 -3.71 35.71
N ILE A 8 36.04 -2.70 34.86
CA ILE A 8 34.99 -1.71 34.60
C ILE A 8 34.07 -2.34 33.56
N ALA A 9 32.97 -2.92 34.05
CA ALA A 9 31.88 -3.41 33.22
C ALA A 9 31.08 -2.20 32.70
N SER A 10 31.35 -1.81 31.45
CA SER A 10 30.50 -0.87 30.73
C SER A 10 29.39 -1.65 30.03
N LEU A 11 28.20 -1.63 30.63
CA LEU A 11 26.99 -2.24 30.09
C LEU A 11 26.39 -1.29 29.04
N CYS A 12 26.88 -1.39 27.80
CA CYS A 12 26.21 -0.79 26.65
C CYS A 12 24.97 -1.63 26.31
N ILE A 13 23.81 -1.20 26.79
CA ILE A 13 22.51 -1.66 26.30
C ILE A 13 22.35 -1.08 24.89
N LEU A 14 22.76 -1.85 23.89
CA LEU A 14 22.33 -1.61 22.51
C LEU A 14 20.87 -2.02 22.43
N ALA A 15 19.98 -1.03 22.40
CA ALA A 15 18.63 -1.20 21.91
C ALA A 15 18.73 -1.69 20.46
N THR A 16 18.52 -2.99 20.25
CA THR A 16 18.27 -3.52 18.92
C THR A 16 16.94 -2.93 18.48
N LEU A 17 17.02 -1.87 17.68
CA LEU A 17 15.95 -1.46 16.79
C LEU A 17 15.63 -2.69 15.93
N SER A 18 14.57 -3.41 16.31
CA SER A 18 13.91 -4.37 15.43
C SER A 18 13.27 -3.56 14.31
N CYS A 19 14.08 -3.14 13.35
CA CYS A 19 13.57 -2.75 12.05
C CYS A 19 13.02 -4.05 11.45
N ASN A 20 11.70 -4.19 11.45
CA ASN A 20 11.00 -5.23 10.72
C ASN A 20 11.11 -4.91 9.22
N SER A 21 12.33 -4.92 8.69
CA SER A 21 12.60 -4.85 7.27
C SER A 21 12.39 -6.26 6.75
N THR A 22 11.16 -6.56 6.33
CA THR A 22 10.86 -7.73 5.51
C THR A 22 11.68 -7.61 4.23
N SER A 23 12.90 -8.14 4.26
CA SER A 23 13.85 -8.15 3.14
C SER A 23 14.22 -9.60 2.86
N GLY A 24 13.37 -10.24 2.06
CA GLY A 24 13.57 -11.58 1.53
C GLY A 24 12.48 -11.89 0.50
N GLY A 25 12.69 -11.50 -0.75
CA GLY A 25 11.74 -11.75 -1.86
C GLY A 25 10.56 -10.77 -1.99
N GLY A 26 10.77 -9.48 -1.70
CA GLY A 26 9.70 -8.47 -1.65
C GLY A 26 9.10 -8.07 -3.00
N TYR A 27 7.92 -7.45 -2.96
CA TYR A 27 7.27 -6.86 -4.13
C TYR A 27 8.13 -5.73 -4.75
N LYS A 28 8.05 -5.57 -6.08
CA LYS A 28 8.77 -4.52 -6.80
C LYS A 28 8.11 -3.17 -6.55
N LYS A 29 8.91 -2.12 -6.30
CA LYS A 29 8.40 -0.74 -6.29
C LYS A 29 7.75 -0.41 -7.63
N ALA A 30 6.68 0.38 -7.58
CA ALA A 30 6.05 0.89 -8.78
C ALA A 30 7.02 1.80 -9.55
N GLU A 31 6.97 1.71 -10.88
CA GLU A 31 7.84 2.49 -11.78
C GLU A 31 7.41 3.96 -11.83
N ASP A 32 6.10 4.20 -11.78
CA ASP A 32 5.49 5.53 -11.77
C ASP A 32 4.17 5.55 -10.98
N ALA A 33 3.49 6.70 -10.99
CA ALA A 33 2.25 6.89 -10.27
C ALA A 33 1.10 6.03 -10.84
N GLN A 34 1.02 5.86 -12.16
CA GLN A 34 0.00 5.05 -12.80
C GLN A 34 0.20 3.58 -12.44
N ASP A 35 1.44 3.10 -12.51
CA ASP A 35 1.81 1.74 -12.14
C ASP A 35 1.46 1.45 -10.67
N ALA A 36 1.76 2.37 -9.75
CA ALA A 36 1.39 2.23 -8.34
C ALA A 36 -0.13 2.08 -8.16
N GLY A 37 -0.91 2.90 -8.85
CA GLY A 37 -2.38 2.80 -8.84
C GLY A 37 -2.87 1.48 -9.43
N THR A 38 -2.36 1.07 -10.60
CA THR A 38 -2.74 -0.18 -11.26
C THR A 38 -2.39 -1.39 -10.40
N LEU A 39 -1.19 -1.44 -9.82
CA LEU A 39 -0.74 -2.53 -8.96
C LEU A 39 -1.57 -2.62 -7.68
N PHE A 40 -1.87 -1.49 -7.04
CA PHE A 40 -2.77 -1.44 -5.90
C PHE A 40 -4.17 -1.98 -6.25
N ILE A 41 -4.81 -1.42 -7.27
CA ILE A 41 -6.16 -1.81 -7.69
C ILE A 41 -6.19 -3.30 -8.03
N ARG A 42 -5.29 -3.78 -8.90
CA ARG A 42 -5.25 -5.18 -9.32
C ARG A 42 -5.11 -6.11 -8.12
N SER A 43 -4.19 -5.80 -7.20
CA SER A 43 -3.97 -6.62 -6.00
C SER A 43 -5.21 -6.67 -5.11
N THR A 44 -5.95 -5.56 -4.96
CA THR A 44 -7.22 -5.57 -4.21
C THR A 44 -8.31 -6.42 -4.90
N LEU A 45 -8.41 -6.36 -6.23
CA LEU A 45 -9.36 -7.17 -6.99
C LEU A 45 -9.03 -8.67 -6.95
N ASP A 46 -7.75 -9.01 -6.87
CA ASP A 46 -7.27 -10.37 -6.72
C ASP A 46 -7.44 -10.93 -5.30
N GLY A 47 -7.73 -10.06 -4.32
CA GLY A 47 -7.74 -10.41 -2.91
C GLY A 47 -6.34 -10.57 -2.31
N ASP A 48 -5.29 -10.15 -3.04
CA ASP A 48 -3.91 -10.13 -2.56
C ASP A 48 -3.66 -8.84 -1.78
N PHE A 49 -4.20 -8.79 -0.56
CA PHE A 49 -4.10 -7.62 0.29
C PHE A 49 -2.69 -7.40 0.85
N ASP A 50 -1.84 -8.43 0.91
CA ASP A 50 -0.44 -8.25 1.30
C ASP A 50 0.31 -7.46 0.22
N LYS A 51 0.07 -7.78 -1.05
CA LYS A 51 0.60 -7.03 -2.18
C LYS A 51 -0.03 -5.64 -2.31
N ALA A 52 -1.34 -5.50 -2.13
CA ALA A 52 -1.98 -4.19 -2.14
C ALA A 52 -1.43 -3.27 -1.03
N ALA A 53 -1.21 -3.83 0.16
CA ALA A 53 -0.64 -3.12 1.30
C ALA A 53 0.76 -2.56 1.04
N PHE A 54 1.55 -3.18 0.15
CA PHE A 54 2.87 -2.70 -0.24
C PHE A 54 2.82 -1.38 -1.02
N TYR A 55 1.77 -1.16 -1.82
CA TYR A 55 1.57 0.07 -2.60
C TYR A 55 0.75 1.13 -1.86
N LEU A 56 0.38 0.89 -0.60
CA LEU A 56 -0.42 1.81 0.21
C LEU A 56 0.45 2.81 0.98
N LEU A 57 0.05 4.08 1.00
CA LEU A 57 0.62 5.06 1.92
C LEU A 57 0.30 4.66 3.37
N LYS A 58 1.33 4.31 4.14
CA LYS A 58 1.16 3.85 5.53
C LYS A 58 0.95 5.02 6.48
N ASP A 59 -0.31 5.28 6.80
CA ASP A 59 -0.74 6.10 7.93
C ASP A 59 -2.03 5.54 8.55
N THR A 60 -2.39 6.01 9.74
CA THR A 60 -3.53 5.48 10.52
C THR A 60 -4.85 5.52 9.75
N THR A 61 -5.14 6.60 9.03
CA THR A 61 -6.39 6.74 8.29
C THR A 61 -6.40 5.83 7.07
N ASN A 62 -5.30 5.79 6.32
CA ASN A 62 -5.17 4.89 5.17
C ASN A 62 -5.27 3.42 5.57
N GLN A 63 -4.66 3.04 6.69
CA GLN A 63 -4.76 1.68 7.21
C GLN A 63 -6.20 1.33 7.59
N LEU A 64 -6.92 2.22 8.28
CA LEU A 64 -8.33 2.02 8.63
C LEU A 64 -9.21 1.79 7.39
N LEU A 65 -9.01 2.60 6.34
CA LEU A 65 -9.78 2.46 5.10
C LEU A 65 -9.45 1.17 4.36
N PHE A 66 -8.17 0.80 4.34
CA PHE A 66 -7.70 -0.44 3.73
C PHE A 66 -8.24 -1.68 4.46
N ASP A 67 -8.24 -1.67 5.79
CA ASP A 67 -8.78 -2.76 6.60
C ASP A 67 -10.29 -2.94 6.36
N LYS A 68 -11.02 -1.82 6.21
CA LYS A 68 -12.44 -1.85 5.82
C LYS A 68 -12.63 -2.45 4.43
N GLN A 69 -11.81 -2.08 3.44
CA GLN A 69 -11.86 -2.68 2.10
C GLN A 69 -11.58 -4.19 2.15
N GLN A 70 -10.60 -4.62 2.94
CA GLN A 70 -10.29 -6.03 3.13
C GLN A 70 -11.43 -6.80 3.80
N ALA A 71 -12.03 -6.24 4.86
CA ALA A 71 -13.18 -6.83 5.53
C ALA A 71 -14.35 -6.99 4.56
N ASN A 72 -14.68 -5.93 3.79
CA ASN A 72 -15.75 -5.99 2.79
C ASN A 72 -15.49 -7.07 1.73
N TYR A 73 -14.23 -7.22 1.26
CA TYR A 73 -13.89 -8.30 0.32
C TYR A 73 -14.07 -9.68 0.93
N LYS A 74 -13.71 -9.87 2.22
CA LYS A 74 -13.86 -11.16 2.90
C LYS A 74 -15.32 -11.61 2.96
N GLU A 75 -16.25 -10.68 3.19
CA GLU A 75 -17.70 -10.94 3.24
C GLU A 75 -18.34 -11.23 1.87
N MET A 76 -17.65 -10.95 0.75
CA MET A 76 -18.18 -11.24 -0.59
C MET A 76 -18.32 -12.74 -0.83
N SER A 77 -19.37 -13.10 -1.57
CA SER A 77 -19.59 -14.44 -2.10
C SER A 77 -18.47 -14.87 -3.06
N GLY A 78 -18.30 -16.18 -3.26
CA GLY A 78 -17.32 -16.71 -4.21
C GLY A 78 -17.56 -16.21 -5.65
N LYS A 79 -18.82 -15.96 -6.03
CA LYS A 79 -19.20 -15.40 -7.33
C LYS A 79 -18.74 -13.96 -7.48
N GLU A 80 -18.93 -13.14 -6.45
CA GLU A 80 -18.48 -11.74 -6.44
C GLU A 80 -16.96 -11.64 -6.49
N LYS A 81 -16.25 -12.45 -5.70
CA LYS A 81 -14.78 -12.53 -5.73
C LYS A 81 -14.28 -12.94 -7.12
N SER A 82 -14.90 -13.95 -7.74
CA SER A 82 -14.56 -14.38 -9.10
C SER A 82 -14.81 -13.27 -10.14
N SER A 83 -15.90 -12.52 -9.99
CA SER A 83 -16.22 -11.37 -10.84
C SER A 83 -15.16 -10.27 -10.74
N GLN A 84 -14.70 -9.93 -9.53
CA GLN A 84 -13.63 -8.95 -9.32
C GLN A 84 -12.28 -9.43 -9.89
N LYS A 85 -11.95 -10.71 -9.69
CA LYS A 85 -10.73 -11.32 -10.28
C LYS A 85 -10.73 -11.21 -11.81
N ALA A 86 -11.86 -11.48 -12.44
CA ALA A 86 -12.02 -11.35 -13.89
C ALA A 86 -12.12 -9.90 -14.40
N ALA A 87 -12.32 -8.93 -13.51
CA ALA A 87 -12.52 -7.55 -13.91
C ALA A 87 -11.25 -6.92 -14.50
N THR A 88 -11.41 -6.09 -15.52
CA THR A 88 -10.31 -5.27 -16.05
C THR A 88 -10.42 -3.84 -15.52
N ILE A 89 -9.29 -3.22 -15.24
CA ILE A 89 -9.17 -1.81 -14.87
C ILE A 89 -9.31 -0.97 -16.14
N ARG A 90 -10.17 0.04 -16.12
CA ARG A 90 -10.42 0.96 -17.23
C ARG A 90 -10.04 2.37 -16.81
N PRO A 91 -8.84 2.85 -17.19
CA PRO A 91 -8.46 4.23 -16.99
C PRO A 91 -9.45 5.18 -17.67
N VAL A 92 -9.83 6.24 -16.96
CA VAL A 92 -10.66 7.33 -17.48
C VAL A 92 -9.82 8.58 -17.65
N ALA A 93 -9.00 8.92 -16.65
CA ALA A 93 -8.10 10.07 -16.70
C ALA A 93 -6.93 9.87 -15.74
N ILE A 94 -5.76 10.39 -16.12
CA ILE A 94 -4.57 10.47 -15.27
C ILE A 94 -4.09 11.91 -15.29
N THR A 95 -4.17 12.58 -14.15
CA THR A 95 -3.89 14.01 -14.01
C THR A 95 -2.77 14.22 -13.01
N THR A 96 -1.63 14.73 -13.47
CA THR A 96 -0.54 15.15 -12.58
C THR A 96 -0.89 16.51 -11.96
N GLU A 97 -1.06 16.56 -10.64
CA GLU A 97 -1.27 17.83 -9.92
C GLU A 97 0.06 18.54 -9.67
N ASN A 98 1.11 17.76 -9.39
CA ASN A 98 2.49 18.22 -9.19
C ASN A 98 3.46 17.03 -9.23
N ASP A 99 4.76 17.30 -9.12
CA ASP A 99 5.85 16.30 -9.16
C ASP A 99 5.76 15.18 -8.10
N SER A 100 4.89 15.33 -7.10
CA SER A 100 4.73 14.34 -6.04
C SER A 100 3.28 13.86 -5.89
N THR A 101 2.39 14.21 -6.82
CA THR A 101 0.96 13.89 -6.73
C THR A 101 0.32 13.71 -8.10
N THR A 102 -0.34 12.57 -8.27
CA THR A 102 -1.13 12.23 -9.47
C THR A 102 -2.50 11.72 -9.06
N LEU A 103 -3.54 12.14 -9.78
CA LEU A 103 -4.88 11.60 -9.67
C LEU A 103 -5.11 10.58 -10.80
N TYR A 104 -5.57 9.39 -10.44
CA TYR A 104 -5.91 8.32 -11.36
C TYR A 104 -7.38 7.97 -11.24
N LYS A 105 -8.18 8.45 -12.21
CA LYS A 105 -9.59 8.14 -12.34
C LYS A 105 -9.78 6.87 -13.15
N TYR A 106 -10.56 5.92 -12.64
CA TYR A 106 -10.81 4.64 -13.27
C TYR A 106 -12.18 4.08 -12.89
N TYR A 107 -12.61 3.06 -13.64
CA TYR A 107 -13.64 2.12 -13.20
C TYR A 107 -13.13 0.70 -13.46
N GLN A 108 -13.85 -0.30 -12.94
CA GLN A 108 -13.58 -1.71 -13.23
C GLN A 108 -14.78 -2.35 -13.95
N THR A 109 -14.53 -3.33 -14.83
CA THR A 109 -15.61 -3.91 -15.65
C THR A 109 -16.67 -4.67 -14.85
N SER A 110 -16.38 -5.11 -13.62
CA SER A 110 -17.38 -5.71 -12.73
C SER A 110 -18.30 -4.70 -12.04
N ASN A 111 -17.97 -3.40 -12.12
CA ASN A 111 -18.83 -2.31 -11.64
C ASN A 111 -18.62 -1.04 -12.50
N PRO A 112 -19.11 -1.01 -13.76
CA PRO A 112 -18.79 0.04 -14.72
C PRO A 112 -19.45 1.39 -14.40
N ALA A 113 -20.51 1.41 -13.60
CA ALA A 113 -21.17 2.64 -13.17
C ALA A 113 -20.39 3.36 -12.04
N ASP A 114 -19.52 2.64 -11.34
CA ASP A 114 -18.75 3.17 -10.22
C ASP A 114 -17.37 3.64 -10.69
N THR A 115 -17.25 4.96 -10.81
CA THR A 115 -15.99 5.60 -11.17
C THR A 115 -15.33 6.17 -9.92
N THR A 116 -14.10 5.73 -9.66
CA THR A 116 -13.29 6.15 -8.52
C THR A 116 -12.08 6.97 -8.99
N THR A 117 -11.66 7.95 -8.20
CA THR A 117 -10.39 8.66 -8.38
C THR A 117 -9.46 8.31 -7.23
N LEU A 118 -8.33 7.69 -7.52
CA LEU A 118 -7.25 7.46 -6.56
C LEU A 118 -6.26 8.62 -6.60
N ARG A 119 -5.90 9.13 -5.43
CA ARG A 119 -4.71 9.96 -5.28
C ARG A 119 -3.49 9.06 -5.08
N ILE A 120 -2.45 9.28 -5.86
CA ILE A 120 -1.14 8.63 -5.72
C ILE A 120 -0.13 9.72 -5.37
N VAL A 121 0.70 9.46 -4.36
CA VAL A 121 1.71 10.40 -3.87
C VAL A 121 3.10 9.80 -3.92
N ARG A 122 4.10 10.63 -4.22
CA ARG A 122 5.51 10.26 -4.09
C ARG A 122 6.00 10.59 -2.68
N ARG A 123 6.61 9.62 -2.01
CA ARG A 123 7.30 9.75 -0.72
C ARG A 123 8.62 9.02 -0.78
N GLN A 124 9.72 9.71 -0.49
CA GLN A 124 11.06 9.12 -0.50
C GLN A 124 11.32 8.28 -1.76
N ASP A 125 11.02 8.89 -2.92
CA ASP A 125 11.16 8.26 -4.24
C ASP A 125 10.35 6.97 -4.45
N THR A 126 9.21 6.84 -3.76
CA THR A 126 8.29 5.71 -3.90
C THR A 126 6.88 6.23 -4.12
N TRP A 127 6.20 5.74 -5.16
CA TRP A 127 4.80 6.05 -5.44
C TRP A 127 3.87 5.17 -4.63
N LEU A 128 2.93 5.78 -3.91
CA LEU A 128 2.04 5.11 -2.97
C LEU A 128 0.62 5.66 -3.10
N VAL A 129 -0.38 4.79 -2.93
CA VAL A 129 -1.80 5.13 -2.99
C VAL A 129 -2.26 5.75 -1.67
N ASP A 130 -2.96 6.87 -1.76
CA ASP A 130 -3.60 7.57 -0.65
C ASP A 130 -5.13 7.45 -0.75
N LEU A 131 -5.70 6.51 0.01
CA LEU A 131 -7.13 6.19 0.06
C LEU A 131 -7.98 7.29 0.71
N LYS A 132 -7.39 8.23 1.46
CA LYS A 132 -8.14 9.35 2.06
C LYS A 132 -8.92 10.15 1.02
N SER A 133 -8.38 10.21 -0.20
CA SER A 133 -8.96 10.91 -1.35
C SER A 133 -10.18 10.24 -1.99
N VAL A 134 -10.41 8.95 -1.69
CA VAL A 134 -11.56 8.20 -2.22
C VAL A 134 -12.86 8.61 -1.51
N ILE A 135 -12.75 9.16 -0.29
CA ILE A 135 -13.87 9.76 0.41
C ILE A 135 -14.05 11.18 -0.11
N LYS A 136 -15.13 11.43 -0.86
CA LYS A 136 -15.70 12.77 -0.90
C LYS A 136 -16.28 13.04 0.49
N MET A 137 -15.59 13.86 1.29
CA MET A 137 -16.23 14.49 2.46
C MET A 137 -17.27 15.48 1.98
#